data_AF-A0A257EV68-F1
#
_entry.id   AF-A0A257EV68-F1
#
_cell.length_a   1.000
_cell.length_b   1.000
_cell.length_c   1.000
_cell.angle_alpha   90.00
_cell.angle_beta   90.00
_cell.angle_gamma   90.00
#
_symmetry.space_group_name_H-M   'P 1'
#
loop_
_entity.id
_entity.type
_entity.pdbx_description
1 polymer ?
#
loop_
_entity_poly.entity_id
_entity_poly.type
_entity_poly.pdbx_seq_one_letter_code
_entity_poly.pdbx_strand_id
1 'polypeptide(L)'
;MGIDAPELDHPWGQKAKFALVALCKGQTITAITDGTLSHDRAVAQCFLPDGRDLSAEMVESGHAIDWAKHSDGRYRHLEVPGIRQKLWRATLRQQGRMPPDPS
;
A
#
# COMPACT_ATOMS: atom_id res chain seq x y z
N MET A 1 -3.89 -6.13 -2.33
CA MET A 1 -4.92 -5.07 -2.52
C MET A 1 -5.34 -4.47 -1.19
N GLY A 2 -5.80 -3.22 -1.17
CA GLY A 2 -6.40 -2.61 0.02
C GLY A 2 -5.41 -1.96 1.01
N ILE A 3 -4.27 -1.49 0.51
CA ILE A 3 -3.30 -0.72 1.29
C ILE A 3 -3.14 0.66 0.67
N ASP A 4 -2.72 1.64 1.47
CA ASP A 4 -2.42 3.00 1.03
C ASP A 4 -0.95 3.33 1.33
N ALA A 5 -0.18 3.63 0.29
CA ALA A 5 1.22 4.00 0.37
C ALA A 5 1.38 5.50 0.08
N PRO A 6 2.42 6.17 0.60
CA PRO A 6 2.69 7.56 0.23
C PRO A 6 2.96 7.67 -1.28
N GLU A 7 2.40 8.69 -1.94
CA GLU A 7 2.77 9.02 -3.34
C GLU A 7 4.25 9.36 -3.45
N LEU A 8 4.80 9.29 -4.65
CA LEU A 8 6.23 9.48 -4.91
C LEU A 8 6.78 10.82 -4.43
N ASP A 9 5.99 11.88 -4.55
CA ASP A 9 6.30 13.25 -4.14
C ASP A 9 6.00 13.52 -2.66
N HIS A 10 5.38 12.57 -1.95
CA HIS A 10 5.15 12.67 -0.52
C HIS A 10 6.38 12.25 0.29
N PRO A 11 6.52 12.74 1.54
CA PRO A 11 7.48 12.18 2.48
C PRO A 11 7.34 10.65 2.54
N TRP A 12 8.48 9.96 2.46
CA TRP A 12 8.58 8.49 2.45
C TRP A 12 8.09 7.78 1.18
N GLY A 13 7.56 8.50 0.18
CA GLY A 13 7.14 7.98 -1.12
C GLY A 13 8.23 7.21 -1.84
N GLN A 14 9.37 7.86 -2.05
CA GLN A 14 10.52 7.23 -2.69
C GLN A 14 11.04 6.00 -1.93
N LYS A 15 10.96 6.00 -0.60
CA LYS A 15 11.36 4.86 0.23
C LYS A 15 10.39 3.69 0.07
N ALA A 16 9.08 3.95 0.06
CA ALA A 16 8.06 2.93 -0.19
C ALA A 16 8.20 2.32 -1.59
N LYS A 17 8.45 3.15 -2.62
CA LYS A 17 8.76 2.67 -3.98
C LYS A 17 9.95 1.71 -3.97
N PHE A 18 11.08 2.09 -3.37
CA PHE A 18 12.27 1.24 -3.38
C PHE A 18 12.11 -0.02 -2.55
N ALA A 19 11.31 0.00 -1.48
CA ALA A 19 10.96 -1.21 -0.74
C ALA A 19 10.19 -2.21 -1.62
N LEU A 20 9.17 -1.73 -2.35
CA LEU A 20 8.42 -2.57 -3.29
C LEU A 20 9.32 -3.11 -4.41
N VAL A 21 10.20 -2.27 -4.96
CA VAL A 21 11.18 -2.70 -5.97
C VAL A 21 12.11 -3.77 -5.40
N ALA A 22 12.60 -3.62 -4.17
CA ALA A 22 13.47 -4.61 -3.54
C ALA A 22 12.75 -5.96 -3.33
N LEU A 23 11.46 -5.94 -2.99
CA LEU A 23 10.63 -7.14 -2.87
C LEU A 23 10.39 -7.82 -4.23
N CYS A 24 10.18 -7.06 -5.31
CA CYS A 24 9.74 -7.64 -6.59
C CYS A 24 10.88 -7.89 -7.59
N LYS A 25 12.00 -7.17 -7.49
CA LYS A 25 13.03 -7.17 -8.55
C LYS A 25 13.63 -8.56 -8.72
N GLY A 26 13.55 -9.07 -9.96
CA GLY A 26 14.07 -10.39 -10.31
C GLY A 26 13.17 -11.55 -9.89
N GLN A 27 11.97 -11.28 -9.35
CA GLN A 27 11.02 -12.29 -8.91
C GLN A 27 9.81 -12.38 -9.84
N THR A 28 9.26 -13.58 -10.00
CA THR A 28 7.96 -13.78 -10.64
C THR A 28 6.86 -13.57 -9.60
N ILE A 29 6.06 -12.54 -9.77
CA ILE A 29 4.96 -12.20 -8.85
C ILE A 29 3.66 -12.82 -9.35
N THR A 30 2.97 -13.56 -8.49
CA THR A 30 1.63 -14.09 -8.79
C THR A 30 0.59 -13.04 -8.44
N ALA A 31 -0.18 -12.57 -9.43
CA ALA A 31 -1.30 -11.66 -9.22
C ALA A 31 -2.62 -12.43 -9.35
N ILE A 32 -3.42 -12.43 -8.28
CA ILE A 32 -4.76 -13.00 -8.24
C ILE A 32 -5.77 -11.86 -8.26
N THR A 33 -6.64 -11.83 -9.27
CA THR A 33 -7.70 -10.84 -9.41
C THR A 33 -9.06 -11.51 -9.32
N ASP A 34 -10.04 -10.81 -8.75
CA ASP A 34 -11.45 -11.19 -8.74
C ASP A 34 -12.24 -10.52 -9.88
N GLY A 35 -11.55 -9.83 -10.81
CA GLY A 35 -12.17 -9.07 -11.88
C GLY A 35 -12.53 -7.63 -11.51
N THR A 36 -12.29 -7.20 -10.26
CA THR A 36 -12.54 -5.82 -9.83
C THR A 36 -11.63 -4.83 -10.53
N LEU A 37 -12.22 -3.76 -11.06
CA LEU A 37 -11.51 -2.60 -11.60
C LEU A 37 -11.64 -1.40 -10.65
N SER A 38 -10.58 -0.60 -10.57
CA SER A 38 -10.55 0.69 -9.86
C SER A 38 -9.98 1.75 -10.78
N HIS A 39 -10.81 2.72 -11.19
CA HIS A 39 -10.45 3.74 -12.19
C HIS A 39 -9.81 3.12 -13.44
N ASP A 40 -10.50 2.13 -14.04
CA ASP A 40 -10.06 1.36 -15.21
C ASP A 40 -8.77 0.53 -15.04
N ARG A 41 -8.29 0.35 -13.81
CA ARG A 41 -7.13 -0.49 -13.49
C ARG A 41 -7.55 -1.76 -12.77
N ALA A 42 -6.97 -2.90 -13.16
CA ALA A 42 -7.20 -4.17 -12.47
C ALA A 42 -6.69 -4.12 -11.03
N VAL A 43 -7.50 -4.63 -10.10
CA VAL A 43 -7.13 -4.81 -8.70
C VAL A 43 -6.76 -6.27 -8.48
N ALA A 44 -5.62 -6.50 -7.82
CA ALA A 44 -5.14 -7.84 -7.52
C ALA A 44 -4.51 -7.95 -6.12
N GLN A 45 -4.57 -9.15 -5.56
CA GLN A 45 -3.70 -9.58 -4.49
C GLN A 45 -2.44 -10.20 -5.11
N CYS A 46 -1.28 -9.73 -4.68
CA CYS A 46 -0.01 -10.10 -5.29
C CYS A 46 0.84 -10.89 -4.28
N PHE A 47 1.46 -11.96 -4.74
CA PHE A 47 2.23 -12.87 -3.90
C PHE A 47 3.65 -13.04 -4.44
N LEU A 48 4.61 -13.08 -3.53
CA LEU A 48 6.00 -13.47 -3.81
C LEU A 48 6.06 -14.98 -4.15
N PRO A 49 7.14 -15.47 -4.78
CA PRO A 49 7.30 -16.89 -5.11
C PRO A 49 7.21 -17.83 -3.92
N ASP A 50 7.53 -17.35 -2.72
CA ASP A 50 7.45 -18.08 -1.45
C ASP A 50 6.04 -18.02 -0.80
N GLY A 51 5.07 -17.39 -1.47
CA GLY A 51 3.67 -17.30 -1.02
C GLY A 51 3.37 -16.12 -0.11
N ARG A 52 4.35 -15.27 0.23
CA ARG A 52 4.09 -14.09 1.06
C ARG A 52 3.26 -13.04 0.32
N ASP A 53 2.32 -12.42 1.03
CA ASP A 53 1.45 -11.37 0.49
C ASP A 53 2.20 -10.04 0.43
N LEU A 54 2.37 -9.51 -0.78
CA LEU A 54 3.11 -8.27 -1.01
C LEU A 54 2.49 -7.05 -0.31
N SER A 55 1.16 -7.03 -0.14
CA SER A 55 0.48 -5.96 0.60
C SER A 55 0.77 -6.06 2.11
N ALA A 56 0.79 -7.27 2.65
CA ALA A 56 1.15 -7.51 4.04
C ALA A 56 2.59 -7.08 4.32
N GLU A 57 3.54 -7.48 3.47
CA GLU A 57 4.96 -7.10 3.57
C GLU A 57 5.16 -5.59 3.59
N MET A 58 4.43 -4.85 2.74
CA MET A 58 4.51 -3.39 2.69
C MET A 58 3.96 -2.70 3.95
N VAL A 59 2.95 -3.29 4.60
CA VAL A 59 2.40 -2.76 5.86
C VAL A 59 3.30 -3.10 7.05
N GLU A 60 3.74 -4.35 7.14
CA GLU A 60 4.61 -4.86 8.21
C GLU A 60 5.97 -4.15 8.23
N SER A 61 6.51 -3.80 7.05
CA SER A 61 7.75 -3.01 6.93
C SER A 61 7.55 -1.49 7.11
N GLY A 62 6.32 -1.02 7.34
CA GLY A 62 6.01 0.39 7.57
C GLY A 62 6.19 1.28 6.33
N HIS A 63 5.85 0.73 5.17
CA HIS A 63 5.84 1.42 3.87
C HIS A 63 4.44 1.71 3.32
N ALA A 64 3.41 1.11 3.91
CA ALA A 64 2.01 1.40 3.65
C ALA A 64 1.19 1.30 4.95
N ILE A 65 -0.05 1.76 4.90
CA ILE A 65 -1.06 1.56 5.93
C ILE A 65 -2.22 0.75 5.36
N ASP A 66 -2.93 0.02 6.23
CA ASP A 66 -4.16 -0.65 5.86
C ASP A 66 -5.21 0.37 5.41
N TRP A 67 -5.94 0.04 4.35
CA TRP A 67 -7.09 0.81 3.91
C TRP A 67 -8.36 -0.03 4.05
N ALA A 68 -8.90 -0.07 5.27
CA ALA A 68 -10.06 -0.89 5.65
C ALA A 68 -11.27 -0.80 4.70
N LYS A 69 -11.49 0.35 4.04
CA LYS A 69 -12.52 0.51 2.99
C LYS A 69 -12.41 -0.54 1.88
N HIS A 70 -11.20 -0.99 1.57
CA HIS A 70 -10.89 -1.92 0.49
C HIS A 70 -10.31 -3.26 0.97
N SER A 71 -9.69 -3.30 2.14
CA SER A 71 -9.11 -4.52 2.71
C SER A 71 -9.99 -5.22 3.74
N ASP A 72 -11.07 -4.59 4.20
CA ASP A 72 -11.84 -5.03 5.37
C ASP A 72 -10.98 -5.17 6.65
N GLY A 73 -9.97 -4.30 6.78
CA GLY A 73 -9.07 -4.28 7.94
C GLY A 73 -8.00 -5.37 7.93
N ARG A 74 -7.88 -6.15 6.85
CA ARG A 74 -7.00 -7.33 6.75
C ARG A 74 -5.58 -7.09 7.27
N TYR A 75 -4.97 -5.93 6.99
CA TYR A 75 -3.57 -5.67 7.35
C TYR A 75 -3.42 -4.78 8.58
N ARG A 76 -4.51 -4.37 9.22
CA ARG A 76 -4.50 -3.43 10.34
C ARG A 76 -3.60 -3.88 11.49
N HIS A 77 -3.56 -5.19 11.75
CA HIS A 77 -2.75 -5.79 12.81
C HIS A 77 -1.24 -5.83 12.50
N LEU A 78 -0.86 -5.60 11.24
CA LEU A 78 0.54 -5.55 10.79
C LEU A 78 1.10 -4.12 10.84
N GLU A 79 0.25 -3.10 11.06
CA GLU A 79 0.70 -1.72 11.12
C GLU A 79 1.66 -1.49 12.29
N VAL A 80 2.88 -1.02 11.98
CA VAL A 80 3.87 -0.71 13.01
C VAL A 80 3.48 0.52 13.84
N PRO A 81 3.86 0.60 15.12
CA PRO A 81 3.55 1.75 15.96
C PRO A 81 3.95 3.09 15.33
N GLY A 82 3.05 4.07 15.37
CA GLY A 82 3.29 5.42 14.82
C GLY A 82 3.22 5.54 13.29
N ILE A 83 2.96 4.46 12.55
CA ILE A 83 2.97 4.50 11.07
C ILE A 83 2.00 5.53 10.48
N ARG A 84 0.84 5.74 11.11
CA ARG A 84 -0.17 6.71 10.64
C ARG A 84 0.24 8.16 10.85
N GLN A 85 1.09 8.43 11.85
CA GLN A 85 1.70 9.73 12.02
C GLN A 85 2.83 9.93 11.01
N LYS A 86 3.67 8.90 10.78
CA LYS A 86 4.74 8.93 9.78
C LYS A 86 4.19 9.14 8.36
N LEU A 87 3.13 8.42 8.00
CA LEU A 87 2.44 8.48 6.71
C LEU A 87 1.17 9.34 6.80
N TRP A 88 1.30 10.54 7.38
CA TRP A 88 0.15 11.42 7.66
C TRP A 88 -0.63 11.80 6.40
N ARG A 89 0.03 11.97 5.24
CA ARG A 89 -0.67 12.26 3.97
C ARG A 89 -1.58 11.12 3.52
N ALA A 90 -1.13 9.87 3.62
CA ALA A 90 -1.99 8.70 3.37
C ALA A 90 -3.15 8.65 4.38
N THR A 91 -2.87 8.92 5.65
CA THR A 91 -3.92 8.99 6.69
C THR A 91 -4.97 10.07 6.40
N LEU A 92 -4.57 11.27 6.00
CA LEU A 92 -5.50 12.34 5.62
C LEU A 92 -6.34 11.97 4.39
N ARG A 93 -5.73 11.31 3.40
CA ARG A 93 -6.43 10.81 2.21
C ARG A 93 -7.52 9.82 2.57
N GLN A 94 -7.21 8.82 3.42
CA GLN A 94 -8.21 7.86 3.90
C GLN A 94 -9.35 8.53 4.67
N GLN A 95 -9.09 9.67 5.32
CA GLN A 95 -10.09 10.46 6.03
C GLN A 95 -10.86 11.45 5.13
N GLY A 96 -10.52 11.57 3.84
CA GLY A 96 -11.09 12.59 2.94
C GLY A 96 -10.68 14.03 3.31
N ARG A 97 -9.53 14.20 3.96
CA ARG A 97 -9.02 15.48 4.49
C ARG A 97 -7.72 15.94 3.81
N MET A 98 -7.39 15.34 2.67
CA MET A 98 -6.22 15.76 1.88
C MET A 98 -6.47 17.21 1.40
N PRO A 99 -5.56 18.17 1.68
CA PRO A 99 -5.68 19.49 1.09
C PRO A 99 -5.58 19.41 -0.44
N PRO A 100 -6.22 20.32 -1.18
CA PRO A 100 -6.09 20.38 -2.63
C PRO A 100 -4.62 20.61 -3.02
N ASP A 101 -4.21 20.06 -4.17
CA ASP A 101 -2.86 20.27 -4.68
C ASP A 101 -2.62 21.77 -4.91
N PRO A 102 -1.43 22.28 -4.56
CA PRO A 102 -1.10 23.67 -4.82
C PRO A 102 -1.12 23.90 -6.34
N SER A 103 -1.98 24.84 -6.76
CA SER A 103 -2.10 25.35 -8.13
C SER A 103 -0.83 26.02 -8.61
#